data_AF-A0A7S2AJS8-F1
#
_entry.id   AF-A0A7S2AJS8-F1
#
_cell.length_a   1.000
_cell.length_b   1.000
_cell.length_c   1.000
_cell.angle_alpha   90.00
_cell.angle_beta   90.00
_cell.angle_gamma   90.00
#
_symmetry.space_group_name_H-M   'P 1'
#
loop_
_entity.id
_entity.type
_entity.pdbx_description
1 polymer ?
#
loop_
_entity_poly.entity_id
_entity_poly.type
_entity_poly.pdbx_seq_one_letter_code
_entity_poly.pdbx_strand_id
1 'polypeptide(L)'
;QAVAESSRAGSGTGRAGGAPLRLAAGMANPSACKPFNAQAYQQQQQQLCGGCGPPPPPRRKDCCSDDDDDSEDDDSSYINDDDPEAGERRHFLDVCWSFMDYPKDVAHDLTRLQETINGMDDADLSLWNVNPETWLNEIQWRAEANTQFLRLLPVPEVSGAELGPDPERMVREIPEGYRVASRNSSKVKSTLQQFVRDWAQEGEAERIANYGPLIKALHQHLSPSKSPFPK
;
A
#
# COMPACT_ATOMS: atom_id res chain seq x y z
N GLN A 1 13.79 39.89 63.94
CA GLN A 1 15.08 40.55 63.63
C GLN A 1 15.20 40.60 62.12
N ALA A 2 15.55 41.77 61.60
CA ALA A 2 15.83 42.06 60.19
C ALA A 2 16.90 41.09 59.62
N VAL A 3 17.08 40.91 58.30
CA VAL A 3 17.64 41.88 57.35
C VAL A 3 17.55 41.27 55.93
N ALA A 4 17.01 42.07 54.99
CA ALA A 4 17.44 42.40 53.61
C ALA A 4 17.88 41.30 52.60
N GLU A 5 17.28 41.25 51.40
CA GLU A 5 17.64 41.95 50.14
C GLU A 5 18.68 41.20 49.28
N SER A 6 18.32 40.90 48.03
CA SER A 6 18.88 41.53 46.83
C SER A 6 19.00 40.59 45.62
N SER A 7 18.17 40.87 44.63
CA SER A 7 18.42 40.95 43.18
C SER A 7 19.69 40.32 42.58
N ARG A 8 19.51 39.53 41.50
CA ARG A 8 20.30 39.75 40.28
C ARG A 8 19.60 39.24 39.01
N ALA A 9 19.46 40.15 38.05
CA ALA A 9 19.12 39.89 36.66
C ALA A 9 20.33 39.32 35.89
N GLY A 10 20.05 38.48 34.89
CA GLY A 10 21.02 38.01 33.90
C GLY A 10 20.34 37.88 32.54
N SER A 11 20.64 38.84 31.65
CA SER A 11 20.29 38.84 30.23
C SER A 11 21.25 37.93 29.47
N GLY A 12 20.75 37.18 28.48
CA GLY A 12 21.56 36.31 27.63
C GLY A 12 20.82 35.89 26.37
N THR A 13 21.10 36.60 25.28
CA THR A 13 20.64 36.39 23.91
C THR A 13 21.25 35.15 23.27
N GLY A 14 20.46 34.37 22.51
CA GLY A 14 20.93 33.31 21.62
C GLY A 14 19.84 32.89 20.63
N ARG A 15 20.20 32.83 19.34
CA ARG A 15 19.32 32.82 18.15
C ARG A 15 19.47 31.49 17.40
N ALA A 16 18.38 31.04 16.74
CA ALA A 16 18.29 30.00 15.69
C ALA A 16 18.66 28.55 16.09
N GLY A 17 17.99 27.49 15.65
CA GLY A 17 16.91 27.28 14.69
C GLY A 17 16.66 25.77 14.57
N GLY A 18 15.48 25.38 14.07
CA GLY A 18 15.12 23.98 13.78
C GLY A 18 14.08 23.39 14.73
N ALA A 19 12.82 23.83 14.62
CA ALA A 19 11.70 23.12 15.23
C ALA A 19 11.23 22.01 14.28
N PRO A 20 11.06 20.76 14.75
CA PRO A 20 10.44 19.71 13.94
C PRO A 20 8.95 20.04 13.72
N LEU A 21 8.49 19.87 12.47
CA LEU A 21 7.08 20.02 12.08
C LEU A 21 6.21 19.12 12.97
N ARG A 22 5.43 19.74 13.84
CA ARG A 22 4.34 19.08 14.56
C ARG A 22 3.28 18.68 13.55
N LEU A 23 3.02 17.37 13.43
CA LEU A 23 1.79 16.85 12.82
C LEU A 23 0.58 17.47 13.54
N ALA A 24 -0.08 18.41 12.88
CA ALA A 24 -1.40 18.85 13.27
C ALA A 24 -2.41 17.82 12.74
N ALA A 25 -3.01 17.05 13.66
CA ALA A 25 -4.19 16.24 13.37
C ALA A 25 -5.37 17.17 13.05
N GLY A 26 -5.47 17.60 11.80
CA GLY A 26 -6.63 18.27 11.24
C GLY A 26 -7.59 17.23 10.66
N MET A 27 -8.56 16.78 11.45
CA MET A 27 -9.65 15.94 10.95
C MET A 27 -10.47 16.74 9.92
N ALA A 28 -10.27 16.47 8.62
CA ALA A 28 -11.10 17.02 7.56
C ALA A 28 -12.39 16.19 7.39
N ASN A 29 -13.48 16.90 7.13
CA ASN A 29 -14.85 16.40 7.06
C ASN A 29 -15.05 15.39 5.90
N PRO A 30 -15.59 14.17 6.14
CA PRO A 30 -15.73 13.10 5.13
C PRO A 30 -16.72 13.37 3.99
N SER A 31 -17.37 14.54 3.94
CA SER A 31 -18.46 14.81 2.97
C SER A 31 -18.02 15.44 1.63
N ALA A 32 -16.71 15.59 1.38
CA ALA A 32 -16.21 16.35 0.21
C ALA A 32 -15.62 15.50 -0.94
N CYS A 33 -15.58 14.17 -0.83
CA CYS A 33 -15.13 13.32 -1.94
C CYS A 33 -16.19 13.29 -3.04
N LYS A 34 -15.88 13.85 -4.22
CA LYS A 34 -16.71 13.65 -5.41
C LYS A 34 -16.71 12.15 -5.75
N PRO A 35 -17.85 11.55 -6.09
CA PRO A 35 -17.90 10.14 -6.45
C PRO A 35 -17.03 9.87 -7.67
N PHE A 36 -16.27 8.77 -7.62
CA PHE A 36 -15.44 8.29 -8.72
C PHE A 36 -16.32 8.00 -9.94
N ASN A 37 -16.04 8.64 -11.08
CA ASN A 37 -16.81 8.46 -12.30
C ASN A 37 -16.24 7.29 -13.11
N ALA A 38 -16.75 6.08 -12.85
CA ALA A 38 -16.34 4.85 -13.53
C ALA A 38 -16.49 4.92 -15.07
N GLN A 39 -17.45 5.68 -15.59
CA GLN A 39 -17.65 5.84 -17.04
C GLN A 39 -16.52 6.64 -17.70
N ALA A 40 -16.00 7.67 -17.02
CA ALA A 40 -14.88 8.45 -17.53
C ALA A 40 -13.59 7.62 -17.60
N TYR A 41 -13.37 6.75 -16.61
CA TYR A 41 -12.22 5.84 -16.58
C TYR A 41 -12.30 4.77 -17.68
N GLN A 42 -13.47 4.16 -17.89
CA GLN A 42 -13.68 3.19 -18.98
C GLN A 42 -13.51 3.81 -20.38
N GLN A 43 -13.97 5.05 -20.59
CA GLN A 43 -13.75 5.76 -21.86
C GLN A 43 -12.27 6.06 -22.11
N GLN A 44 -11.51 6.39 -21.07
CA GLN A 44 -10.07 6.62 -21.18
C GLN A 44 -9.30 5.33 -21.53
N GLN A 45 -9.69 4.18 -20.97
CA GLN A 45 -9.08 2.89 -21.32
C GLN A 45 -9.38 2.47 -22.76
N GLN A 46 -10.60 2.71 -23.26
CA GLN A 46 -10.97 2.37 -24.65
C GLN A 46 -10.22 3.23 -25.68
N GLN A 47 -9.83 4.47 -25.35
CA GLN A 47 -9.05 5.33 -26.24
C GLN A 47 -7.59 4.90 -26.36
N LEU A 48 -7.02 4.23 -25.35
CA LEU A 48 -5.62 3.80 -25.36
C LEU A 48 -5.38 2.50 -26.15
N CYS A 49 -6.43 1.72 -26.42
CA CYS A 49 -6.33 0.43 -27.12
C CYS A 49 -6.56 0.53 -28.65
N GLY A 50 -6.78 1.73 -29.20
CA GLY A 50 -7.29 1.94 -30.56
C GLY A 50 -6.28 2.20 -31.68
N GLY A 51 -4.97 2.09 -31.46
CA GLY A 51 -3.98 2.46 -32.49
C GLY A 51 -2.68 1.66 -32.44
N CYS A 52 -2.54 0.68 -33.34
CA CYS A 52 -1.23 0.09 -33.66
C CYS A 52 -0.36 1.13 -34.37
N GLY A 53 0.40 1.93 -33.61
CA GLY A 53 1.50 2.73 -34.11
C GLY A 53 2.81 1.91 -34.21
N PRO A 54 3.76 2.28 -35.08
CA PRO A 54 5.03 1.59 -35.21
C PRO A 54 5.85 1.67 -33.90
N PRO A 55 6.71 0.67 -33.62
CA PRO A 55 7.44 0.59 -32.36
C PRO A 55 8.39 1.79 -32.19
N PRO A 56 8.55 2.31 -30.96
CA PRO A 56 9.45 3.42 -30.69
C PRO A 56 10.92 3.00 -30.91
N PRO A 57 11.80 3.94 -31.30
CA PRO A 57 13.23 3.67 -31.44
C PRO A 57 13.86 3.32 -30.08
N PRO A 58 14.99 2.58 -30.07
CA PRO A 58 15.63 2.16 -28.83
C PRO A 58 16.08 3.39 -28.03
N ARG A 59 15.56 3.52 -26.80
CA ARG A 59 15.97 4.57 -25.87
C ARG A 59 17.44 4.41 -25.53
N ARG A 60 18.16 5.53 -25.61
CA ARG A 60 19.52 5.67 -25.08
C ARG A 60 19.50 5.33 -23.59
N LYS A 61 20.49 4.54 -23.20
CA LYS A 61 20.78 4.13 -21.82
C LYS A 61 21.42 5.34 -21.14
N ASP A 62 20.60 6.26 -20.64
CA ASP A 62 21.06 7.36 -19.81
C ASP A 62 21.14 6.86 -18.35
N CYS A 63 22.32 7.08 -17.81
CA CYS A 63 22.87 6.49 -16.61
C CYS A 63 22.39 7.27 -15.38
N CYS A 64 21.36 6.78 -14.70
CA CYS A 64 21.17 7.06 -13.28
C CYS A 64 21.33 5.72 -12.57
N SER A 65 22.54 5.49 -12.08
CA SER A 65 22.86 4.42 -11.16
C SER A 65 22.23 4.80 -9.82
N ASP A 66 20.95 4.48 -9.66
CA ASP A 66 20.44 4.23 -8.31
C ASP A 66 20.92 2.82 -7.99
N ASP A 67 22.02 2.76 -7.24
CA ASP A 67 22.48 1.59 -6.50
C ASP A 67 21.41 1.24 -5.44
N ASP A 68 20.21 0.89 -5.89
CA ASP A 68 19.35 0.01 -5.13
C ASP A 68 20.08 -1.33 -5.14
N ASP A 69 20.83 -1.55 -4.06
CA ASP A 69 21.34 -2.82 -3.60
C ASP A 69 20.13 -3.77 -3.46
N ASP A 70 19.67 -4.27 -4.60
CA ASP A 70 18.90 -5.50 -4.79
C ASP A 70 19.86 -6.66 -4.44
N SER A 71 20.47 -6.60 -3.26
CA SER A 71 20.93 -7.81 -2.63
C SER A 71 19.67 -8.63 -2.43
N GLU A 72 19.50 -9.61 -3.31
CA GLU A 72 18.69 -10.80 -3.10
C GLU A 72 19.28 -11.57 -1.90
N ASP A 73 19.51 -10.88 -0.77
CA ASP A 73 19.59 -11.46 0.55
C ASP A 73 18.15 -11.91 0.88
N ASP A 74 17.74 -12.94 0.14
CA ASP A 74 16.99 -14.05 0.68
C ASP A 74 17.75 -14.50 1.94
N ASP A 75 17.53 -13.80 3.05
CA ASP A 75 17.82 -14.27 4.40
C ASP A 75 16.86 -15.41 4.76
N SER A 76 16.74 -16.37 3.82
CA SER A 76 16.57 -17.77 4.12
C SER A 76 17.94 -18.25 4.62
N SER A 77 18.31 -17.80 5.82
CA SER A 77 19.23 -18.57 6.66
C SER A 77 18.83 -20.04 6.52
N TYR A 78 19.72 -20.84 5.94
CA TYR A 78 19.59 -22.28 5.73
C TYR A 78 19.31 -22.96 7.09
N ILE A 79 18.07 -22.90 7.54
CA ILE A 79 17.55 -23.77 8.57
C ILE A 79 17.13 -25.02 7.81
N ASN A 80 17.66 -26.17 8.22
CA ASN A 80 17.31 -27.45 7.63
C ASN A 80 15.77 -27.62 7.68
N ASP A 81 15.11 -27.44 6.53
CA ASP A 81 13.67 -27.66 6.31
C ASP A 81 13.35 -29.17 6.28
N ASP A 82 13.75 -29.91 7.32
CA ASP A 82 13.25 -31.28 7.52
C ASP A 82 11.78 -31.25 7.99
N ASP A 83 11.26 -30.08 8.37
CA ASP A 83 9.86 -29.85 8.74
C ASP A 83 9.15 -28.89 7.77
N PRO A 84 8.31 -29.40 6.85
CA PRO A 84 7.57 -28.56 5.90
C PRO A 84 6.59 -27.59 6.58
N GLU A 85 6.12 -27.90 7.78
CA GLU A 85 5.17 -27.05 8.51
C GLU A 85 5.84 -25.78 9.05
N ALA A 86 7.12 -25.86 9.41
CA ALA A 86 7.90 -24.71 9.83
C ALA A 86 8.10 -23.69 8.69
N GLY A 87 8.35 -24.17 7.47
CA GLY A 87 8.47 -23.35 6.27
C GLY A 87 7.16 -22.65 5.92
N GLU A 88 6.03 -23.38 5.94
CA GLU A 88 4.70 -22.81 5.72
C GLU A 88 4.35 -21.74 6.77
N ARG A 89 4.63 -22.01 8.04
CA ARG A 89 4.43 -21.03 9.13
C ARG A 89 5.24 -19.75 8.91
N ARG A 90 6.51 -19.87 8.52
CA ARG A 90 7.35 -18.70 8.23
C ARG A 90 6.78 -17.91 7.06
N HIS A 91 6.42 -18.59 5.97
CA HIS A 91 5.80 -17.94 4.82
C HIS A 91 4.52 -17.19 5.20
N PHE A 92 3.67 -17.80 6.03
CA PHE A 92 2.46 -17.15 6.54
C PHE A 92 2.77 -15.86 7.31
N LEU A 93 3.76 -15.89 8.21
CA LEU A 93 4.18 -14.69 8.95
C LEU A 93 4.75 -13.61 8.04
N ASP A 94 5.55 -13.97 7.03
CA ASP A 94 6.09 -13.02 6.05
C ASP A 94 4.96 -12.27 5.32
N VAL A 95 3.87 -12.96 5.01
CA VAL A 95 2.66 -12.37 4.41
C VAL A 95 1.99 -11.43 5.40
N CYS A 96 1.75 -11.86 6.65
CA CYS A 96 1.14 -11.01 7.68
C CYS A 96 1.94 -9.74 7.93
N TRP A 97 3.27 -9.85 8.06
CA TRP A 97 4.15 -8.72 8.26
C TRP A 97 4.18 -7.77 7.07
N SER A 98 4.03 -8.28 5.83
CA SER A 98 3.90 -7.42 4.66
C SER A 98 2.66 -6.51 4.72
N PHE A 99 1.54 -7.00 5.27
CA PHE A 99 0.37 -6.16 5.51
C PHE A 99 0.63 -5.10 6.59
N MET A 100 1.41 -5.44 7.63
CA MET A 100 1.74 -4.50 8.71
C MET A 100 2.76 -3.43 8.28
N ASP A 101 3.62 -3.74 7.31
CA ASP A 101 4.67 -2.83 6.81
C ASP A 101 4.19 -1.91 5.68
N TYR A 102 3.01 -2.15 5.10
CA TYR A 102 2.37 -1.28 4.11
C TYR A 102 2.46 0.24 4.39
N PRO A 103 2.17 0.77 5.59
CA PRO A 103 2.30 2.21 5.86
C PRO A 103 3.73 2.73 5.67
N LYS A 104 4.75 1.93 5.96
CA LYS A 104 6.15 2.30 5.76
C LYS A 104 6.51 2.29 4.27
N ASP A 105 6.06 1.28 3.53
CA ASP A 105 6.22 1.20 2.08
C ASP A 105 5.60 2.42 1.37
N VAL A 106 4.37 2.80 1.75
CA VAL A 106 3.72 3.99 1.18
C VAL A 106 4.38 5.29 1.62
N ALA A 107 4.89 5.38 2.86
CA ALA A 107 5.64 6.56 3.29
C ALA A 107 6.89 6.79 2.42
N HIS A 108 7.60 5.72 2.05
CA HIS A 108 8.72 5.80 1.12
C HIS A 108 8.29 6.35 -0.26
N ASP A 109 7.19 5.81 -0.82
CA ASP A 109 6.63 6.31 -2.08
C ASP A 109 6.23 7.79 -2.00
N LEU A 110 5.59 8.21 -0.90
CA LEU A 110 5.18 9.60 -0.68
C LEU A 110 6.38 10.54 -0.55
N THR A 111 7.44 10.14 0.17
CA THR A 111 8.68 10.91 0.27
C THR A 111 9.29 11.13 -1.11
N ARG A 112 9.39 10.08 -1.93
CA ARG A 112 9.94 10.17 -3.29
C ARG A 112 9.10 11.08 -4.19
N LEU A 113 7.76 11.01 -4.09
CA LEU A 113 6.87 11.92 -4.81
C LEU A 113 7.05 13.37 -4.36
N GLN A 114 7.15 13.61 -3.06
CA GLN A 114 7.35 14.95 -2.50
C GLN A 114 8.68 15.55 -2.95
N GLU A 115 9.77 14.77 -2.96
CA GLU A 115 11.07 15.19 -3.46
C GLU A 115 11.02 15.56 -4.95
N THR A 116 10.31 14.74 -5.74
CA THR A 116 10.09 15.02 -7.17
C THR A 116 9.34 16.33 -7.37
N ILE A 117 8.29 16.59 -6.59
CA ILE A 117 7.51 17.83 -6.65
C ILE A 117 8.36 19.03 -6.23
N ASN A 118 9.17 18.89 -5.18
CA ASN A 118 10.06 19.95 -4.70
C ASN A 118 11.16 20.32 -5.70
N GLY A 119 11.49 19.40 -6.62
CA GLY A 119 12.45 19.63 -7.69
C GLY A 119 11.88 20.33 -8.93
N MET A 120 10.56 20.52 -9.02
CA MET A 120 9.92 21.17 -10.17
C MET A 120 10.08 22.69 -10.11
N ASP A 121 10.13 23.32 -11.29
CA ASP A 121 10.11 24.79 -11.39
C ASP A 121 8.68 25.35 -11.40
N ASP A 122 8.57 26.68 -11.27
CA ASP A 122 7.26 27.36 -11.24
C ASP A 122 6.46 27.17 -12.54
N ALA A 123 7.13 26.98 -13.68
CA ALA A 123 6.47 26.79 -14.95
C ALA A 123 5.78 25.42 -15.01
N ASP A 124 6.48 24.36 -14.59
CA ASP A 124 5.92 23.02 -14.48
C ASP A 124 4.81 22.95 -13.43
N LEU A 125 5.01 23.57 -12.25
CA LEU A 125 3.98 23.66 -11.22
C LEU A 125 2.72 24.38 -11.70
N SER A 126 2.86 25.37 -12.60
CA SER A 126 1.71 26.08 -13.17
C SER A 126 0.84 25.22 -14.10
N LEU A 127 1.36 24.10 -14.61
CA LEU A 127 0.60 23.14 -15.43
C LEU A 127 -0.33 22.27 -14.59
N TRP A 128 -0.12 22.20 -13.27
CA TRP A 128 -0.95 21.40 -12.39
C TRP A 128 -2.29 22.08 -12.12
N ASN A 129 -3.36 21.32 -12.28
CA ASN A 129 -4.73 21.78 -12.01
C ASN A 129 -5.13 21.66 -10.53
N VAL A 130 -4.29 21.03 -9.71
CA VAL A 130 -4.48 20.81 -8.28
C VAL A 130 -3.20 21.20 -7.57
N ASN A 131 -3.33 21.82 -6.40
CA ASN A 131 -2.19 22.12 -5.55
C ASN A 131 -1.50 20.80 -5.12
N PRO A 132 -0.17 20.64 -5.36
CA PRO A 132 0.53 19.38 -5.10
C PRO A 132 0.47 18.91 -3.63
N GLU A 133 0.53 19.84 -2.67
CA GLU A 133 0.42 19.51 -1.24
C GLU A 133 -0.96 18.93 -0.91
N THR A 134 -2.02 19.51 -1.49
CA THR A 134 -3.38 18.98 -1.33
C THR A 134 -3.51 17.57 -1.91
N TRP A 135 -2.91 17.33 -3.07
CA TRP A 135 -2.91 16.01 -3.72
C TRP A 135 -2.13 14.95 -2.91
N LEU A 136 -0.95 15.30 -2.39
CA LEU A 136 -0.16 14.41 -1.53
C LEU A 136 -0.91 14.07 -0.24
N ASN A 137 -1.54 15.06 0.40
CA ASN A 137 -2.37 14.83 1.60
C ASN A 137 -3.55 13.90 1.31
N GLU A 138 -4.15 13.99 0.11
CA GLU A 138 -5.21 13.08 -0.30
C GLU A 138 -4.72 11.64 -0.46
N ILE A 139 -3.53 11.44 -1.05
CA ILE A 139 -2.92 10.10 -1.15
C ILE A 139 -2.63 9.54 0.24
N GLN A 140 -2.03 10.34 1.12
CA GLN A 140 -1.72 9.93 2.49
C GLN A 140 -2.98 9.47 3.24
N TRP A 141 -4.06 10.26 3.19
CA TRP A 141 -5.33 9.89 3.82
C TRP A 141 -5.88 8.55 3.31
N ARG A 142 -5.83 8.32 1.99
CA ARG A 142 -6.27 7.05 1.39
C ARG A 142 -5.37 5.89 1.81
N ALA A 143 -4.07 6.12 1.92
CA ALA A 143 -3.11 5.13 2.41
C ALA A 143 -3.34 4.75 3.88
N GLU A 144 -3.71 5.72 4.72
CA GLU A 144 -4.09 5.47 6.11
C GLU A 144 -5.37 4.62 6.20
N ALA A 145 -6.39 4.90 5.39
CA ALA A 145 -7.59 4.07 5.31
C ALA A 145 -7.27 2.63 4.88
N ASN A 146 -6.43 2.45 3.85
CA ASN A 146 -5.96 1.13 3.43
C ASN A 146 -5.17 0.42 4.53
N THR A 147 -4.33 1.15 5.28
CA THR A 147 -3.58 0.60 6.41
C THR A 147 -4.52 0.05 7.49
N GLN A 148 -5.59 0.79 7.83
CA GLN A 148 -6.59 0.33 8.78
C GLN A 148 -7.27 -0.95 8.30
N PHE A 149 -7.64 -1.02 7.02
CA PHE A 149 -8.23 -2.21 6.42
C PHE A 149 -7.28 -3.42 6.46
N LEU A 150 -6.02 -3.25 6.02
CA LEU A 150 -5.02 -4.32 5.97
C LEU A 150 -4.70 -4.89 7.36
N ARG A 151 -4.76 -4.07 8.41
CA ARG A 151 -4.59 -4.52 9.81
C ARG A 151 -5.65 -5.51 10.29
N LEU A 152 -6.77 -5.62 9.59
CA LEU A 152 -7.84 -6.56 9.92
C LEU A 152 -7.65 -7.93 9.25
N LEU A 153 -6.76 -8.05 8.26
CA LEU A 153 -6.61 -9.27 7.47
C LEU A 153 -5.89 -10.42 8.18
N PRO A 154 -4.83 -10.18 8.98
CA PRO A 154 -4.22 -11.25 9.74
C PRO A 154 -5.18 -11.76 10.82
N VAL A 155 -5.72 -12.97 10.60
CA VAL A 155 -6.60 -13.69 11.53
C VAL A 155 -5.98 -15.07 11.79
N PRO A 156 -5.28 -15.26 12.91
CA PRO A 156 -4.57 -16.51 13.18
C PRO A 156 -5.45 -17.76 13.19
N GLU A 157 -6.70 -17.64 13.61
CA GLU A 157 -7.63 -18.77 13.69
C GLU A 157 -8.02 -19.32 12.31
N VAL A 158 -7.87 -18.52 11.26
CA VAL A 158 -8.22 -18.91 9.89
C VAL A 158 -7.05 -19.58 9.17
N SER A 159 -5.81 -19.33 9.59
CA SER A 159 -4.62 -19.84 8.89
C SER A 159 -4.33 -21.31 9.16
N GLY A 160 -4.83 -21.87 10.27
CA GLY A 160 -4.57 -23.25 10.67
C GLY A 160 -3.12 -23.52 11.11
N ALA A 161 -2.26 -22.50 11.13
CA ALA A 161 -0.85 -22.64 11.50
C ALA A 161 -0.64 -22.59 13.02
N GLU A 162 0.21 -23.46 13.56
CA GLU A 162 0.61 -23.42 14.97
C GLU A 162 1.63 -22.30 15.24
N LEU A 163 1.13 -21.12 15.63
CA LEU A 163 1.94 -19.93 15.92
C LEU A 163 2.44 -19.83 17.37
N GLY A 164 2.20 -20.85 18.20
CA GLY A 164 2.61 -20.84 19.60
C GLY A 164 1.68 -20.03 20.52
N PRO A 165 2.19 -19.50 21.65
CA PRO A 165 1.35 -19.08 22.79
C PRO A 165 0.63 -17.74 22.59
N ASP A 166 1.08 -16.90 21.67
CA ASP A 166 0.49 -15.57 21.41
C ASP A 166 0.38 -15.30 19.89
N PRO A 167 -0.56 -16.00 19.23
CA PRO A 167 -0.71 -15.96 17.78
C PRO A 167 -1.09 -14.56 17.27
N GLU A 168 -1.92 -13.83 18.02
CA GLU A 168 -2.37 -12.48 17.67
C GLU A 168 -1.20 -11.50 17.62
N ARG A 169 -0.33 -11.55 18.62
CA ARG A 169 0.86 -10.72 18.64
C ARG A 169 1.79 -11.06 17.48
N MET A 170 2.00 -12.34 17.21
CA MET A 170 2.92 -12.78 16.15
C MET A 170 2.54 -12.26 14.76
N VAL A 171 1.25 -12.23 14.43
CA VAL A 171 0.82 -11.76 13.09
C VAL A 171 0.70 -10.25 12.96
N ARG A 172 0.65 -9.51 14.08
CA ARG A 172 0.46 -8.05 14.10
C ARG A 172 1.74 -7.27 14.38
N GLU A 173 2.71 -7.89 15.04
CA GLU A 173 3.98 -7.25 15.38
C GLU A 173 5.09 -7.79 14.49
N ILE A 174 5.74 -6.87 13.77
CA ILE A 174 6.93 -7.18 12.98
C ILE A 174 8.12 -7.31 13.95
N PRO A 175 8.88 -8.43 13.94
CA PRO A 175 10.04 -8.57 14.79
C PRO A 175 11.08 -7.47 14.55
N GLU A 176 11.79 -7.09 15.62
CA GLU A 176 12.85 -6.08 15.51
C GLU A 176 13.95 -6.54 14.53
N GLY A 177 14.36 -5.64 13.64
CA GLY A 177 15.36 -5.94 12.60
C GLY A 177 14.82 -6.69 11.38
N TYR A 178 13.58 -7.20 11.41
CA TYR A 178 12.97 -7.86 10.26
C TYR A 178 12.72 -6.86 9.13
N ARG A 179 13.02 -7.27 7.90
CA ARG A 179 12.79 -6.48 6.68
C ARG A 179 11.81 -7.20 5.79
N VAL A 180 10.70 -6.54 5.46
CA VAL A 180 9.76 -7.05 4.47
C VAL A 180 10.38 -6.95 3.08
N ALA A 181 10.38 -8.06 2.35
CA ALA A 181 10.85 -8.08 0.97
C ALA A 181 9.97 -7.20 0.06
N SER A 182 10.58 -6.41 -0.82
CA SER A 182 9.90 -5.50 -1.77
C SER A 182 8.83 -6.21 -2.62
N ARG A 183 9.10 -7.46 -3.01
CA ARG A 183 8.14 -8.32 -3.74
C ARG A 183 6.83 -8.53 -2.97
N ASN A 184 6.87 -8.58 -1.64
CA ASN A 184 5.69 -8.77 -0.81
C ASN A 184 4.86 -7.48 -0.75
N SER A 185 5.50 -6.30 -0.63
CA SER A 185 4.80 -5.01 -0.71
C SER A 185 4.02 -4.85 -2.02
N SER A 186 4.61 -5.28 -3.15
CA SER A 186 3.94 -5.29 -4.46
C SER A 186 2.71 -6.22 -4.49
N LYS A 187 2.79 -7.38 -3.82
CA LYS A 187 1.65 -8.29 -3.64
C LYS A 187 0.56 -7.65 -2.79
N VAL A 188 0.89 -6.93 -1.72
CA VAL A 188 -0.10 -6.21 -0.89
C VAL A 188 -0.90 -5.19 -1.74
N LYS A 189 -0.21 -4.40 -2.57
CA LYS A 189 -0.85 -3.44 -3.49
C LYS A 189 -1.79 -4.14 -4.48
N SER A 190 -1.36 -5.29 -5.02
CA SER A 190 -2.18 -6.12 -5.93
C SER A 190 -3.41 -6.70 -5.22
N THR A 191 -3.26 -7.12 -3.96
CA THR A 191 -4.36 -7.62 -3.13
C THR A 191 -5.42 -6.54 -2.90
N LEU A 192 -5.04 -5.28 -2.66
CA LEU A 192 -6.01 -4.18 -2.55
C LEU A 192 -6.81 -3.97 -3.84
N GLN A 193 -6.16 -4.04 -5.00
CA GLN A 193 -6.84 -3.97 -6.30
C GLN A 193 -7.79 -5.16 -6.51
N GLN A 194 -7.38 -6.34 -6.05
CA GLN A 194 -8.18 -7.55 -6.10
C GLN A 194 -9.49 -7.43 -5.29
N PHE A 195 -9.49 -6.68 -4.18
CA PHE A 195 -10.74 -6.37 -3.46
C PHE A 195 -11.71 -5.54 -4.28
N VAL A 196 -11.21 -4.54 -5.03
CA VAL A 196 -12.06 -3.73 -5.90
C VAL A 196 -12.68 -4.60 -7.00
N ARG A 197 -11.86 -5.44 -7.64
CA ARG A 197 -12.29 -6.33 -8.71
C ARG A 197 -13.37 -7.31 -8.25
N ASP A 198 -13.15 -8.02 -7.14
CA ASP A 198 -14.02 -9.12 -6.75
C ASP A 198 -15.21 -8.69 -5.86
N TRP A 199 -15.08 -7.61 -5.08
CA TRP A 199 -16.04 -7.27 -4.03
C TRP A 199 -16.66 -5.88 -4.14
N ALA A 200 -16.04 -4.94 -4.86
CA ALA A 200 -16.61 -3.61 -5.03
C ALA A 200 -17.63 -3.56 -6.18
N GLN A 201 -18.49 -2.53 -6.16
CA GLN A 201 -19.48 -2.32 -7.22
C GLN A 201 -18.78 -1.96 -8.54
N GLU A 202 -17.72 -1.17 -8.48
CA GLU A 202 -16.92 -0.74 -9.63
C GLU A 202 -16.30 -1.91 -10.41
N GLY A 203 -16.01 -3.03 -9.72
CA GLY A 203 -15.50 -4.26 -10.33
C GLY A 203 -16.56 -5.10 -11.05
N GLU A 204 -17.86 -4.76 -10.97
CA GLU A 204 -18.95 -5.58 -11.51
C GLU A 204 -18.82 -5.86 -13.01
N ALA A 205 -18.50 -4.83 -13.81
CA ALA A 205 -18.36 -4.98 -15.25
C ALA A 205 -17.26 -5.99 -15.61
N GLU A 206 -16.14 -5.95 -14.88
CA GLU A 206 -15.03 -6.88 -15.07
C GLU A 206 -15.39 -8.30 -14.63
N ARG A 207 -16.11 -8.46 -13.51
CA ARG A 207 -16.62 -9.76 -13.07
C ARG A 207 -17.58 -10.37 -14.08
N ILE A 208 -18.50 -9.58 -14.64
CA ILE A 208 -19.44 -10.05 -15.67
C ILE A 208 -18.67 -10.51 -16.91
N ALA A 209 -17.68 -9.74 -17.36
CA ALA A 209 -16.88 -10.08 -18.54
C ALA A 209 -16.08 -11.36 -18.35
N ASN A 210 -15.44 -11.55 -17.19
CA ASN A 210 -14.53 -12.67 -16.93
C ASN A 210 -15.25 -13.91 -16.39
N TYR A 211 -16.14 -13.76 -15.40
CA TYR A 211 -16.81 -14.89 -14.75
C TYR A 211 -18.15 -15.26 -15.42
N GLY A 212 -18.78 -14.31 -16.12
CA GLY A 212 -20.06 -14.55 -16.81
C GLY A 212 -20.04 -15.73 -17.78
N PRO A 213 -19.04 -15.87 -18.67
CA PRO A 213 -18.94 -17.02 -19.57
C PRO A 213 -18.81 -18.36 -18.83
N LEU A 214 -18.03 -18.39 -17.73
CA LEU A 214 -17.83 -19.59 -16.91
C LEU A 214 -19.13 -19.99 -16.21
N ILE A 215 -19.82 -19.05 -15.59
CA ILE A 215 -21.11 -19.27 -14.92
C ILE A 215 -22.16 -19.77 -15.91
N LYS A 216 -22.22 -19.18 -17.12
CA LYS A 216 -23.12 -19.62 -18.18
C LYS A 216 -22.83 -21.07 -18.60
N ALA A 217 -21.56 -21.44 -18.79
CA ALA A 217 -21.18 -22.80 -19.13
C ALA A 217 -21.55 -23.79 -18.01
N LEU A 218 -21.30 -23.43 -16.75
CA LEU A 218 -21.69 -24.23 -15.59
C LEU A 218 -23.21 -24.48 -15.57
N HIS A 219 -24.03 -23.46 -15.81
CA HIS A 219 -25.48 -23.64 -15.88
C HIS A 219 -25.95 -24.54 -17.02
N GLN A 220 -25.27 -24.52 -18.16
CA GLN A 220 -25.62 -25.35 -19.33
C GLN A 220 -25.32 -26.84 -19.08
N HIS A 221 -24.17 -27.14 -18.49
CA HIS A 221 -23.69 -28.51 -18.32
C HIS A 221 -24.06 -29.14 -16.98
N LEU A 222 -24.14 -28.35 -15.91
CA LEU A 222 -24.36 -28.80 -14.53
C LEU A 222 -25.62 -28.16 -13.93
N SER A 223 -26.71 -28.08 -14.70
CA SER A 223 -27.96 -27.50 -14.22
C SER A 223 -28.43 -28.26 -12.96
N PRO A 224 -28.70 -27.57 -11.81
CA PRO A 224 -29.07 -28.23 -10.56
C PRO A 224 -30.31 -29.15 -10.63
N SER A 225 -31.16 -28.96 -11.64
CA SER A 225 -32.35 -29.79 -11.89
C SER A 225 -32.05 -31.12 -12.59
N LYS A 226 -30.86 -31.30 -13.14
CA LYS A 226 -30.41 -32.60 -13.68
C LYS A 226 -29.79 -33.37 -12.53
N SER A 227 -30.59 -34.19 -11.84
CA SER A 227 -30.05 -35.15 -10.85
C SER A 227 -28.91 -35.93 -11.52
N PRO A 228 -27.67 -35.88 -11.00
CA PRO A 228 -26.56 -36.67 -11.53
C PRO A 228 -26.71 -38.16 -11.17
N PHE A 229 -27.62 -38.47 -10.24
CA PHE A 229 -27.87 -39.83 -9.78
C PHE A 229 -29.16 -40.35 -10.42
N PRO A 230 -29.12 -41.45 -11.20
CA PRO A 230 -30.34 -42.17 -11.55
C PRO A 230 -31.01 -42.65 -10.27
N LYS A 231 -32.35 -42.47 -10.20
CA LYS A 231 -33.18 -43.00 -9.10
C LYS A 231 -33.17 -44.53 -9.08
#